data_AF-A0A317T2E4-F1
#
_entry.id   AF-A0A317T2E4-F1
#
_cell.length_a   1.000
_cell.length_b   1.000
_cell.length_c   1.000
_cell.angle_alpha   90.00
_cell.angle_beta   90.00
_cell.angle_gamma   90.00
#
_symmetry.space_group_name_H-M   'P 1'
#
loop_
_entity.id
_entity.type
_entity.pdbx_description
1 polymer ?
#
loop_
_entity_poly.entity_id
_entity_poly.type
_entity_poly.pdbx_seq_one_letter_code
_entity_poly.pdbx_strand_id
1 'polypeptide(L)'
;MAQGNKKLSKPLAKQSGRRTNAGITKKGHKTIAPKKAILVKANNLKKKVTAQLTAATERSLAERAGHLEVLKGGKRDRKGKEQKKAGV
;
A
#
# COMPACT_ATOMS: atom_id res chain seq x y z
N MET A 1 -31.98 30.59 -61.74
CA MET A 1 -31.59 29.21 -62.04
C MET A 1 -30.10 29.15 -62.33
N ALA A 2 -29.31 28.52 -61.47
CA ALA A 2 -28.04 27.84 -61.78
C ALA A 2 -27.51 27.21 -60.48
N GLN A 3 -27.82 25.93 -60.28
CA GLN A 3 -27.26 25.10 -59.22
C GLN A 3 -25.80 24.77 -59.55
N GLY A 4 -24.91 24.89 -58.56
CA GLY A 4 -23.55 24.37 -58.63
C GLY A 4 -23.18 23.72 -57.30
N ASN A 5 -23.34 22.40 -57.20
CA ASN A 5 -23.04 21.65 -55.98
C ASN A 5 -21.52 21.59 -55.74
N LYS A 6 -21.02 22.37 -54.78
CA LYS A 6 -19.67 22.17 -54.23
C LYS A 6 -19.68 20.89 -53.38
N LYS A 7 -19.04 19.81 -53.87
CA LYS A 7 -18.85 18.58 -53.10
C LYS A 7 -17.95 18.90 -51.88
N LEU A 8 -18.53 18.94 -50.69
CA LEU A 8 -17.78 18.94 -49.44
C LEU A 8 -17.06 17.59 -49.34
N SER A 9 -15.74 17.60 -49.46
CA SER A 9 -14.91 16.45 -49.13
C SER A 9 -15.07 16.17 -47.64
N LYS A 10 -15.43 14.93 -47.30
CA LYS A 10 -15.47 14.45 -45.91
C LYS A 10 -14.06 14.65 -45.33
N PRO A 11 -13.87 15.27 -44.16
CA PRO A 11 -12.57 15.21 -43.53
C PRO A 11 -12.30 13.73 -43.22
N LEU A 12 -11.28 13.15 -43.86
CA LEU A 12 -10.69 11.91 -43.36
C LEU A 12 -10.35 12.17 -41.90
N ALA A 13 -10.95 11.38 -41.00
CA ALA A 13 -10.65 11.44 -39.58
C ALA A 13 -9.13 11.44 -39.41
N LYS A 14 -8.61 12.49 -38.75
CA LYS A 14 -7.21 12.57 -38.35
C LYS A 14 -6.85 11.24 -37.71
N GLN A 15 -5.95 10.50 -38.36
CA GLN A 15 -5.31 9.33 -37.82
C GLN A 15 -4.55 9.80 -36.56
N SER A 16 -5.22 9.71 -35.41
CA SER A 16 -4.60 9.99 -34.12
C SER A 16 -3.60 8.88 -33.88
N GLY A 17 -2.35 9.14 -34.26
CA GLY A 17 -1.22 8.37 -33.78
C GLY A 17 -1.26 8.26 -32.25
N ARG A 18 -0.64 7.19 -31.75
CA ARG A 18 -0.42 6.85 -30.34
C ARG A 18 -1.65 6.15 -29.71
N ARG A 19 -1.65 4.84 -29.46
CA ARG A 19 -0.58 3.94 -28.99
C ARG A 19 -0.78 2.56 -29.60
N THR A 20 0.31 1.92 -30.00
CA THR A 20 0.34 0.49 -30.30
C THR A 20 -0.23 -0.28 -29.10
N ASN A 21 -1.16 -1.20 -29.35
CA ASN A 21 -1.59 -2.23 -28.38
C ASN A 21 -0.47 -3.27 -28.19
N ALA A 22 0.78 -2.82 -28.03
CA ALA A 22 1.93 -3.66 -27.74
C ALA A 22 2.04 -3.74 -26.21
N GLY A 23 1.45 -4.80 -25.65
CA GLY A 23 1.58 -5.16 -24.25
C GLY A 23 0.38 -4.80 -23.38
N ILE A 24 -0.79 -5.37 -23.66
CA ILE A 24 -1.85 -5.49 -22.64
C ILE A 24 -1.38 -6.57 -21.64
N THR A 25 -0.40 -6.24 -20.80
CA THR A 25 -0.36 -6.89 -19.49
C THR A 25 -1.59 -6.35 -18.77
N LYS A 26 -2.51 -7.24 -18.34
CA LYS A 26 -3.68 -6.82 -17.57
C LYS A 26 -3.17 -6.00 -16.40
N LYS A 27 -3.60 -4.73 -16.30
CA LYS A 27 -3.23 -3.88 -15.16
C LYS A 27 -3.60 -4.65 -13.89
N GLY A 28 -2.59 -4.97 -13.07
CA GLY A 28 -2.80 -5.69 -11.81
C GLY A 28 -3.80 -4.97 -10.90
N HIS A 29 -4.33 -5.69 -9.92
CA HIS A 29 -5.31 -5.15 -8.99
C HIS A 29 -4.78 -3.86 -8.33
N LYS A 30 -5.57 -2.78 -8.42
CA LYS A 30 -5.22 -1.49 -7.82
C LYS A 30 -5.76 -1.41 -6.41
N THR A 31 -4.88 -1.33 -5.41
CA THR A 31 -5.28 -1.05 -4.03
C THR A 31 -5.57 0.45 -3.89
N ILE A 32 -6.83 0.82 -3.72
CA ILE A 32 -7.26 2.21 -3.53
C ILE A 32 -7.37 2.49 -2.03
N ALA A 33 -6.69 3.53 -1.55
CA ALA A 33 -6.75 3.93 -0.15
C ALA A 33 -8.17 4.43 0.23
N PRO A 34 -8.65 4.15 1.45
CA PRO A 34 -9.93 4.65 1.91
C PRO A 34 -9.91 6.18 2.00
N LYS A 35 -10.89 6.84 1.37
CA LYS A 35 -11.00 8.31 1.35
C LYS A 35 -11.78 8.88 2.54
N LYS A 36 -12.66 8.08 3.15
CA LYS A 36 -13.50 8.51 4.28
C LYS A 36 -12.71 8.44 5.59
N ALA A 37 -12.77 9.50 6.40
CA ALA A 37 -12.03 9.59 7.66
C ALA A 37 -12.31 8.42 8.63
N ILE A 38 -13.57 7.97 8.72
CA ILE A 38 -13.97 6.82 9.54
C ILE A 38 -13.23 5.54 9.11
N LEU A 39 -13.13 5.30 7.80
CA LEU A 39 -12.45 4.13 7.25
C LEU A 39 -10.94 4.20 7.42
N VAL A 40 -10.34 5.39 7.36
CA VAL A 40 -8.92 5.60 7.66
C VAL A 40 -8.62 5.23 9.11
N LYS A 41 -9.46 5.70 10.06
CA LYS A 41 -9.32 5.36 11.49
C LYS A 41 -9.43 3.85 11.72
N ALA A 42 -10.43 3.20 11.12
CA ALA A 42 -10.61 1.76 11.23
C ALA A 42 -9.42 0.97 10.64
N ASN A 43 -8.88 1.39 9.49
CA ASN A 43 -7.72 0.74 8.89
C ASN A 43 -6.46 0.89 9.76
N ASN A 44 -6.25 2.07 10.36
CA ASN A 44 -5.15 2.30 11.29
C ASN A 44 -5.28 1.46 12.56
N LEU A 45 -6.49 1.29 13.09
CA LEU A 45 -6.74 0.39 14.21
C LEU A 45 -6.46 -1.08 13.83
N LYS A 46 -6.94 -1.53 12.68
CA LYS A 46 -6.65 -2.88 12.17
C LYS A 46 -5.15 -3.13 12.09
N LYS A 47 -4.39 -2.21 11.48
CA LYS A 47 -2.92 -2.31 11.39
C LYS A 47 -2.24 -2.43 12.76
N LYS A 48 -2.67 -1.63 13.74
CA LYS A 48 -2.11 -1.68 15.11
C LYS A 48 -2.39 -3.01 15.79
N VAL A 49 -3.64 -3.48 15.73
CA VAL A 49 -4.06 -4.75 16.35
C VAL A 49 -3.34 -5.93 15.69
N THR A 50 -3.27 -5.96 14.36
CA THR A 50 -2.54 -7.03 13.66
C THR A 50 -1.06 -7.02 13.99
N ALA A 51 -0.42 -5.85 14.05
CA ALA A 51 1.00 -5.75 14.41
C ALA A 51 1.28 -6.26 15.83
N GLN A 52 0.40 -5.95 16.79
CA GLN A 52 0.52 -6.45 18.17
C GLN A 52 0.31 -7.96 18.25
N LEU A 53 -0.68 -8.48 17.51
CA LEU A 53 -0.93 -9.92 17.45
C LEU A 53 0.26 -10.66 16.84
N THR A 54 0.82 -10.16 15.72
CA THR A 54 2.02 -10.72 15.09
C THR A 54 3.21 -10.71 16.05
N ALA A 55 3.47 -9.58 16.73
CA ALA A 55 4.57 -9.50 17.71
C ALA A 55 4.38 -10.46 18.90
N ALA A 56 3.14 -10.67 19.36
CA ALA A 56 2.85 -11.66 20.40
C ALA A 56 3.11 -13.09 19.90
N THR A 57 2.68 -13.40 18.68
CA THR A 57 2.92 -14.72 18.07
C THR A 57 4.41 -14.99 17.83
N GLU A 58 5.17 -13.99 17.37
CA GLU A 58 6.63 -14.08 17.20
C GLU A 58 7.32 -14.33 18.54
N ARG A 59 6.87 -13.64 19.60
CA ARG A 59 7.38 -13.89 20.96
C ARG A 59 7.09 -15.32 21.42
N SER A 60 5.87 -15.83 21.26
CA SER A 60 5.53 -17.20 21.65
C SER A 60 6.30 -18.26 20.84
N LEU A 61 6.57 -18.00 19.55
CA LEU A 61 7.42 -18.88 18.75
C LEU A 61 8.88 -18.83 19.21
N ALA A 62 9.40 -17.66 19.54
CA ALA A 62 10.75 -17.51 20.08
C ALA A 62 10.90 -18.15 21.47
N GLU A 63 9.87 -18.13 22.32
CA GLU A 63 9.83 -18.83 23.62
C GLU A 63 9.99 -20.33 23.42
N ARG A 64 9.21 -20.88 22.48
CA ARG A 64 9.24 -22.32 22.16
C ARG A 64 10.55 -22.75 21.49
N ALA A 65 11.12 -21.89 20.65
CA ALA A 65 12.38 -22.15 19.95
C ALA A 65 13.63 -21.83 20.79
N GLY A 66 13.48 -21.27 22.00
CA GLY A 66 14.60 -20.87 22.86
C GLY A 66 15.39 -19.65 22.36
N HIS A 67 14.87 -18.89 21.40
CA HIS A 67 15.50 -17.67 20.87
C HIS A 67 15.27 -16.48 21.82
N LEU A 68 16.05 -16.46 22.91
CA LEU A 68 15.98 -15.46 23.99
C LEU A 68 16.17 -14.00 23.52
N GLU A 69 16.74 -13.76 22.34
CA GLU A 69 16.99 -12.40 21.83
C GLU A 69 15.72 -11.66 21.41
N VAL A 70 14.67 -12.40 21.05
CA VAL A 70 13.33 -11.86 20.69
C VAL A 70 12.44 -11.74 21.93
N LEU A 71 12.80 -12.44 23.01
CA LEU A 71 12.09 -12.42 24.28
C LEU A 71 12.52 -11.21 25.10
N LYS A 72 11.52 -10.58 25.72
CA LYS A 72 11.71 -9.35 26.51
C LYS A 72 12.78 -9.60 27.57
N GLY A 73 13.91 -8.89 27.51
CA GLY A 73 15.03 -9.11 28.45
C GLY A 73 16.45 -9.08 27.86
N GLY A 74 16.62 -8.87 26.55
CA GLY A 74 17.93 -8.68 25.93
C GLY A 74 18.70 -7.45 26.45
N LYS A 75 20.01 -7.36 26.18
CA LYS A 75 20.90 -6.27 26.65
C LYS A 75 20.33 -4.87 26.39
N ARG A 76 19.61 -4.67 25.28
CA ARG A 76 18.96 -3.40 24.92
C ARG A 76 17.76 -3.07 25.81
N ASP A 77 16.94 -4.05 26.17
CA ASP A 77 15.82 -3.86 27.11
C ASP A 77 16.31 -3.57 28.54
N ARG A 78 17.45 -4.15 28.94
CA ARG A 78 18.08 -3.86 30.24
C ARG A 78 18.56 -2.40 30.30
N LYS A 79 19.30 -1.95 29.28
CA LYS A 79 19.72 -0.54 29.15
C LYS A 79 18.53 0.42 29.11
N GLY A 80 17.48 0.09 28.35
CA GLY A 80 16.26 0.92 28.30
C GLY A 80 15.49 0.96 29.63
N LYS A 81 15.52 -0.11 30.42
CA LYS A 81 14.95 -0.12 31.79
C LYS A 81 15.83 0.63 32.79
N GLU A 82 17.14 0.55 32.69
CA GLU A 82 18.07 1.33 33.52
C GLU A 82 17.93 2.83 33.25
N GLN A 83 17.86 3.24 31.97
CA GLN A 83 17.66 4.64 31.59
C GLN A 83 16.31 5.18 32.08
N LYS A 84 15.23 4.39 31.94
CA LYS A 84 13.91 4.75 32.47
C LYS A 84 13.84 4.79 34.01
N LYS A 85 14.63 3.97 34.71
CA LYS A 85 14.76 4.05 36.18
C LYS A 85 15.61 5.23 36.63
N ALA A 86 16.54 5.70 35.79
CA ALA A 86 17.40 6.84 36.05
C ALA A 86 16.75 8.21 35.74
N GLY A 87 15.50 8.23 35.26
CA GLY A 87 14.73 9.48 35.11
C GLY A 87 15.16 10.38 33.95
N VAL A 88 15.74 9.81 32.89
CA VAL A 88 16.01 10.48 31.60
C VAL A 88 15.06 9.96 30.52
#